data_AF-A0A847WM42-F1
#
_entry.id   AF-A0A847WM42-F1
#
_cell.length_a   1.000
_cell.length_b   1.000
_cell.length_c   1.000
_cell.angle_alpha   90.00
_cell.angle_beta   90.00
_cell.angle_gamma   90.00
#
_symmetry.space_group_name_H-M   'P 1'
#
loop_
_entity.id
_entity.type
_entity.pdbx_description
1 polymer ?
#
loop_
_entity_poly.entity_id
_entity_poly.type
_entity_poly.pdbx_seq_one_letter_code
_entity_poly.pdbx_strand_id
1 'polypeptide(L)' 'MKKLPKKPKASASVEVKENWLRRAAEVKKENARRARLNKRSEELSKKIAGFR' A
#
# COMPACT_ATOMS: atom_id res chain seq x y z
N MET A 1 -2.86 6.58 1.50
CA MET A 1 -2.12 5.41 0.97
C MET A 1 -1.26 5.84 -0.22
N LYS A 2 -0.12 5.19 -0.47
CA LYS A 2 0.76 5.52 -1.62
C LYS A 2 0.12 5.08 -2.94
N LYS A 3 0.22 5.90 -3.98
CA LYS A 3 -0.27 5.53 -5.32
C LYS A 3 0.72 4.59 -6.01
N LEU A 4 0.20 3.72 -6.88
CA LEU A 4 1.04 2.86 -7.72
C LEU A 4 1.86 3.70 -8.71
N PRO A 5 3.07 3.23 -9.07
CA PRO A 5 3.87 3.88 -10.12
C PRO A 5 3.12 3.87 -11.47
N LYS A 6 3.41 4.85 -12.34
CA LYS A 6 2.78 4.96 -13.67
C LYS A 6 3.00 3.67 -14.47
N LYS A 7 1.91 3.13 -15.04
CA LYS A 7 1.95 1.90 -15.84
C LYS A 7 2.84 2.11 -17.07
N PRO A 8 3.74 1.16 -17.39
CA PRO A 8 4.54 1.24 -18.61
C PRO A 8 3.65 1.07 -19.85
N LYS A 9 4.11 1.62 -20.98
CA LYS A 9 3.46 1.42 -22.29
C LYS A 9 3.52 -0.06 -22.69
N ALA A 10 2.59 -0.50 -23.54
CA ALA A 10 2.57 -1.89 -24.04
C ALA A 10 3.86 -2.26 -24.79
N SER A 11 4.45 -1.30 -25.51
CA SER A 11 5.71 -1.42 -26.24
C SER A 11 6.98 -1.31 -25.38
N ALA A 12 6.85 -1.12 -24.06
CA ALA A 12 8.02 -1.07 -23.19
C ALA A 12 8.76 -2.42 -23.17
N SER A 13 10.08 -2.36 -22.94
CA SER A 13 10.93 -3.55 -22.80
C SER A 13 10.47 -4.43 -21.62
N VAL A 14 10.84 -5.71 -21.67
CA VAL A 14 10.54 -6.69 -20.62
C VAL A 14 11.07 -6.21 -19.26
N GLU A 15 12.32 -5.74 -19.21
CA GLU A 15 12.94 -5.23 -17.99
C GLU A 15 12.13 -4.08 -17.34
N VAL A 16 11.62 -3.15 -18.15
CA VAL A 16 10.79 -2.04 -17.64
C VAL A 16 9.48 -2.56 -17.05
N LYS A 17 8.86 -3.57 -17.67
CA LYS A 17 7.63 -4.20 -17.16
C LYS A 17 7.89 -4.96 -15.86
N GLU A 18 8.96 -5.74 -15.77
CA GLU A 18 9.36 -6.47 -14.57
C GLU A 18 9.68 -5.52 -13.41
N ASN A 19 10.45 -4.47 -13.67
CA ASN A 19 10.76 -3.47 -12.66
C ASN A 19 9.50 -2.74 -12.17
N TRP A 20 8.54 -2.44 -13.06
CA TRP A 20 7.26 -1.88 -12.65
C TRP A 20 6.47 -2.83 -11.76
N LEU A 21 6.40 -4.12 -12.11
CA LEU A 21 5.72 -5.13 -11.29
C LEU A 21 6.33 -5.23 -9.88
N ARG A 22 7.66 -5.27 -9.80
CA ARG A 22 8.38 -5.27 -8.52
C ARG A 22 8.03 -4.04 -7.67
N ARG A 23 8.11 -2.84 -8.25
CA ARG A 23 7.78 -1.59 -7.54
C ARG A 23 6.31 -1.54 -7.12
N ALA A 24 5.40 -2.01 -7.98
CA ALA A 24 3.97 -2.07 -7.67
C ALA A 24 3.68 -3.02 -6.50
N ALA A 25 4.35 -4.17 -6.43
CA ALA A 25 4.22 -5.12 -5.33
C ALA A 25 4.65 -4.50 -3.99
N GLU A 26 5.79 -3.82 -3.96
CA GLU A 26 6.28 -3.12 -2.76
C GLU A 26 5.31 -2.05 -2.27
N VAL A 27 4.76 -1.25 -3.19
CA VAL A 27 3.75 -0.24 -2.84
C VAL A 27 2.48 -0.88 -2.27
N LYS A 28 2.01 -1.99 -2.85
CA LYS A 28 0.84 -2.73 -2.34
C LYS A 28 1.10 -3.27 -0.93
N LYS A 29 2.28 -3.89 -0.70
CA LYS A 29 2.67 -4.43 0.60
C LYS A 29 2.69 -3.35 1.68
N GLU A 30 3.30 -2.20 1.39
CA GLU A 30 3.35 -1.08 2.33
C GLU A 30 1.96 -0.49 2.59
N ASN A 31 1.12 -0.36 1.57
CA ASN A 31 -0.25 0.10 1.75
C ASN A 31 -1.08 -0.86 2.61
N ALA A 32 -0.94 -2.17 2.41
CA ALA A 32 -1.60 -3.17 3.24
C ALA A 32 -1.13 -3.09 4.70
N ARG A 33 0.17 -2.88 4.94
CA ARG A 33 0.72 -2.65 6.28
C ARG A 33 0.10 -1.42 6.94
N ARG A 34 0.04 -0.30 6.24
CA ARG A 34 -0.58 0.94 6.73
C ARG A 34 -2.07 0.78 7.01
N ALA A 35 -2.79 0.07 6.15
CA ALA A 35 -4.22 -0.21 6.36
C ALA A 35 -4.47 -0.95 7.68
N ARG A 36 -3.66 -1.99 7.95
CA ARG A 36 -3.74 -2.76 9.21
C ARG A 36 -3.42 -1.91 10.43
N LEU A 37 -2.39 -1.07 10.34
CA LEU A 37 -2.00 -0.18 11.44
C LEU A 37 -3.07 0.87 11.73
N ASN A 38 -3.63 1.49 10.69
CA ASN A 38 -4.71 2.46 10.84
C ASN A 38 -5.95 1.82 11.48
N LYS A 39 -6.37 0.63 11.00
CA LYS A 39 -7.48 -0.11 11.59
C LYS A 39 -7.23 -0.41 13.07
N ARG A 40 -6.04 -0.90 13.42
CA ARG A 40 -5.66 -1.16 14.81
C ARG A 40 -5.66 0.11 15.65
N SER A 41 -5.17 1.22 15.10
CA SER A 41 -5.19 2.52 15.77
C SER A 41 -6.63 2.97 16.06
N GLU A 42 -7.54 2.87 15.09
CA GLU A 42 -8.95 3.21 15.27
C GLU A 42 -9.63 2.33 16.33
N GLU A 43 -9.36 1.03 16.33
CA GLU A 43 -9.87 0.10 17.36
C GLU A 43 -9.37 0.48 18.76
N LEU A 44 -8.09 0.84 18.89
CA LEU A 44 -7.52 1.30 20.15
C LEU A 44 -8.13 2.63 20.59
N SER A 45 -8.28 3.60 19.68
CA SER A 45 -8.92 4.88 19.97
C SER A 45 -10.36 4.70 20.45
N LYS A 46 -11.14 3.79 19.84
CA LYS A 46 -12.50 3.46 20.29
C LYS A 46 -12.52 2.84 21.69
N LYS A 47 -11.59 1.92 21.99
CA LYS A 47 -11.46 1.34 23.33
C LYS A 47 -11.16 2.42 24.36
N ILE A 48 -10.17 3.27 24.10
CA ILE A 48 -9.79 4.38 24.99
C ILE A 48 -10.97 5.32 25.23
N ALA A 49 -11.72 5.68 24.18
CA ALA A 49 -12.90 6.54 24.31
C ALA A 49 -14.01 5.93 25.18
N GLY A 50 -14.14 4.60 25.18
CA GLY A 50 -15.11 3.87 26.01
C GLY A 50 -14.68 3.63 27.46
N PHE A 51 -13.45 3.97 27.85
CA PHE A 51 -12.98 3.92 29.24
C PHE A 51 -13.36 5.18 30.05
N ARG A 52 -14.31 5.98 29.55
CA ARG A 52 -14.79 7.22 30.18
C ARG A 52 -16.12 7.02 30.88
#